data_AF-A0A415RUB7-F1
#
_entry.id   AF-A0A415RUB7-F1
#
_cell.length_a   1.000
_cell.length_b   1.000
_cell.length_c   1.000
_cell.angle_alpha   90.00
_cell.angle_beta   90.00
_cell.angle_gamma   90.00
#
_symmetry.space_group_name_H-M   'P 1'
#
loop_
_entity.id
_entity.type
_entity.pdbx_description
1 polymer ?
#
loop_
_entity_poly.entity_id
_entity_poly.type
_entity_poly.pdbx_seq_one_letter_code
_entity_poly.pdbx_strand_id
1 'polypeptide(L)'
;MQDKRSLFIRIKGIGFTFLLDKRMKHNLISPTFLAFFKIGKQRDSLLNNDIGEVNIKPEYNSSLPFLPSYVNSISLEDTFHYVGKKVVWCSDNKFRECKAVKLNFEYEGHPYSELFFVDKSVEEDYAILGSTFWSKCDILK
;
A
#
# COMPACT_ATOMS: atom_id res chain seq x y z
N MET A 1 12.54 -7.13 22.16
CA MET A 1 12.68 -5.75 21.69
C MET A 1 12.87 -5.81 20.18
N GLN A 2 11.83 -5.51 19.40
CA GLN A 2 11.84 -5.69 17.94
C GLN A 2 12.43 -4.44 17.30
N ASP A 3 13.54 -4.58 16.57
CA ASP A 3 14.16 -3.53 15.73
C ASP A 3 13.26 -3.25 14.52
N LYS A 4 12.05 -2.72 14.79
CA LYS A 4 11.12 -2.20 13.78
C LYS A 4 11.64 -0.81 13.43
N ARG A 5 12.25 -0.69 12.25
CA ARG A 5 12.66 0.60 11.70
C ARG A 5 11.57 1.11 10.78
N SER A 6 11.39 2.42 10.72
CA SER A 6 10.51 3.05 9.76
C SER A 6 11.33 3.71 8.65
N LEU A 7 10.83 3.64 7.44
CA LEU A 7 11.41 4.25 6.25
C LEU A 7 10.45 5.31 5.74
N PHE A 8 10.96 6.52 5.53
CA PHE A 8 10.19 7.57 4.89
C PHE A 8 10.33 7.44 3.37
N ILE A 9 9.21 7.17 2.71
CA ILE A 9 9.14 7.03 1.25
C ILE A 9 8.26 8.12 0.66
N ARG A 10 8.43 8.39 -0.63
CA ARG A 10 7.61 9.33 -1.39
C ARG A 10 6.85 8.60 -2.46
N ILE A 11 5.56 8.85 -2.59
CA ILE A 11 4.72 8.34 -3.67
C ILE A 11 4.09 9.55 -4.32
N LYS A 12 4.42 9.81 -5.60
CA LYS A 12 3.91 10.97 -6.36
C LYS A 12 4.10 12.30 -5.60
N GLY A 13 5.22 12.45 -4.90
CA GLY A 13 5.55 13.64 -4.10
C GLY A 13 4.91 13.69 -2.70
N ILE A 14 4.04 12.75 -2.34
CA ILE A 14 3.44 12.64 -1.00
C ILE A 14 4.28 11.68 -0.15
N GLY A 15 4.61 12.12 1.07
CA GLY A 15 5.40 11.32 2.01
C GLY A 15 4.56 10.29 2.77
N PHE A 16 5.08 9.07 2.88
CA PHE A 16 4.51 7.98 3.67
C PHE A 16 5.58 7.29 4.49
N THR A 17 5.15 6.63 5.56
CA THR A 17 6.03 5.85 6.43
C THR A 17 5.78 4.37 6.23
N PHE A 18 6.79 3.64 5.76
CA PHE A 18 6.74 2.18 5.64
C PHE A 18 7.51 1.55 6.80
N LEU A 19 6.97 0.47 7.37
CA LEU A 19 7.67 -0.30 8.38
C LEU A 19 8.63 -1.27 7.70
N LEU A 20 9.83 -1.38 8.24
CA LEU A 20 10.77 -2.39 7.84
C LEU A 20 10.68 -3.57 8.82
N ASP A 21 10.32 -4.74 8.30
CA ASP A 21 10.32 -5.98 9.08
C ASP A 21 11.01 -7.11 8.28
N LYS A 22 12.27 -7.37 8.60
CA LYS A 22 13.09 -8.41 7.96
C LYS A 22 12.55 -9.83 8.18
N ARG A 23 11.66 -10.03 9.17
CA ARG A 23 11.02 -11.33 9.44
C ARG A 23 9.99 -11.64 8.36
N MET A 24 9.40 -10.62 7.76
CA MET A 24 8.48 -10.79 6.64
C MET A 24 9.27 -11.08 5.38
N LYS A 25 8.94 -12.18 4.70
CA LYS A 25 9.60 -12.55 3.44
C LYS A 25 9.21 -11.59 2.31
N HIS A 26 7.95 -11.23 2.25
CA HIS A 26 7.37 -10.42 1.20
C HIS A 26 6.99 -9.04 1.73
N ASN A 27 6.89 -8.06 0.82
CA ASN A 27 6.33 -6.77 1.17
C ASN A 27 4.81 -6.90 1.31
N LEU A 28 4.25 -6.32 2.37
CA LEU A 28 2.83 -6.37 2.68
C LEU A 28 2.27 -4.96 2.65
N ILE A 29 1.03 -4.80 2.23
CA ILE A 29 0.38 -3.50 2.18
C ILE A 29 -1.07 -3.61 2.66
N SER A 30 -1.45 -2.65 3.50
CA SER A 30 -2.83 -2.54 3.95
C SER A 30 -3.77 -2.25 2.76
N PRO A 31 -4.95 -2.88 2.69
CA PRO A 31 -5.96 -2.51 1.71
C PRO A 31 -6.42 -1.05 1.86
N THR A 32 -6.46 -0.52 3.09
CA THR A 32 -6.81 0.88 3.40
C THR A 32 -5.79 1.84 2.79
N PHE A 33 -4.50 1.52 2.90
CA PHE A 33 -3.43 2.30 2.26
C PHE A 33 -3.63 2.38 0.74
N LEU A 34 -4.00 1.28 0.08
CA LEU A 34 -4.28 1.30 -1.37
C LEU A 34 -5.54 2.11 -1.72
N ALA A 35 -6.53 2.13 -0.83
CA ALA A 35 -7.76 2.90 -1.03
C ALA A 35 -7.51 4.41 -1.08
N PHE A 36 -6.45 4.90 -0.42
CA PHE A 36 -6.01 6.30 -0.48
C PHE A 36 -5.74 6.76 -1.92
N PHE A 37 -5.06 5.93 -2.72
CA PHE A 37 -4.73 6.25 -4.11
C PHE A 37 -5.90 6.00 -5.08
N LYS A 38 -6.97 5.37 -4.61
CA LYS A 38 -8.21 5.14 -5.37
C LYS A 38 -9.20 6.27 -5.15
N ILE A 39 -8.85 7.45 -5.64
CA ILE A 39 -9.77 8.57 -5.81
C ILE A 39 -10.23 8.55 -7.28
N GLY A 40 -11.32 7.82 -7.56
CA GLY A 40 -11.87 7.62 -8.91
C GLY A 40 -12.64 6.29 -9.09
N LYS A 41 -13.11 6.01 -10.33
CA LYS A 41 -13.96 4.86 -10.76
C LYS A 41 -13.40 3.45 -10.46
N GLN A 42 -12.26 3.33 -9.79
CA GLN A 42 -11.56 2.08 -9.54
C GLN A 42 -11.77 1.53 -8.12
N ARG A 43 -12.76 2.01 -7.35
CA ARG A 43 -13.05 1.47 -6.00
C ARG A 43 -13.64 0.05 -6.05
N ASP A 44 -14.40 -0.26 -7.09
CA ASP A 44 -15.28 -1.44 -7.10
C ASP A 44 -14.55 -2.78 -7.26
N SER A 45 -13.37 -2.82 -7.89
CA SER A 45 -12.72 -4.09 -8.26
C SER A 45 -11.86 -4.77 -7.18
N LEU A 46 -11.39 -4.02 -6.15
CA LEU A 46 -10.56 -4.61 -5.08
C LEU A 46 -11.35 -5.02 -3.84
N LEU A 47 -12.49 -4.37 -3.58
CA LEU A 47 -13.34 -4.59 -2.40
C LEU A 47 -14.30 -5.78 -2.55
N ASN A 48 -14.50 -6.29 -3.77
CA ASN A 48 -15.26 -7.52 -4.02
C ASN A 48 -14.51 -8.74 -3.47
N ASN A 49 -14.63 -8.95 -2.16
CA ASN A 49 -14.61 -10.27 -1.54
C ASN A 49 -16.00 -10.43 -0.91
N ASP A 50 -16.92 -11.07 -1.62
CA ASP A 50 -18.12 -11.74 -1.10
C ASP A 50 -18.81 -11.16 0.14
N ILE A 51 -19.16 -9.87 0.11
CA ILE A 51 -20.12 -9.26 1.03
C ILE A 51 -21.15 -8.57 0.16
N GLY A 52 -22.42 -8.98 0.30
CA GLY A 52 -23.53 -8.52 -0.53
C GLY A 52 -23.58 -7.00 -0.66
N GLU A 53 -24.05 -6.53 -1.83
CA GLU A 53 -24.17 -5.13 -2.22
C GLU A 53 -24.51 -4.20 -1.05
N VAL A 54 -23.50 -3.63 -0.43
CA VAL A 54 -23.67 -2.42 0.39
C VAL A 54 -23.51 -1.27 -0.57
N ASN A 55 -24.57 -0.47 -0.72
CA ASN A 55 -24.52 0.79 -1.44
C ASN A 55 -23.51 1.73 -0.75
N ILE A 56 -22.24 1.66 -1.13
CA ILE A 56 -21.23 2.63 -0.71
C ILE A 56 -21.10 3.66 -1.82
N LYS A 57 -22.14 4.47 -2.04
CA LYS A 57 -21.89 5.85 -2.47
C LYS A 57 -21.40 6.55 -1.21
N PRO A 58 -20.11 6.88 -1.04
CA PRO A 58 -19.78 7.84 -0.03
C PRO A 58 -20.37 9.15 -0.53
N GLU A 59 -21.29 9.71 0.24
CA GLU A 59 -21.71 11.10 0.10
C GLU A 59 -20.48 11.94 0.47
N TYR A 60 -19.59 12.08 -0.50
CA TYR A 60 -18.32 12.76 -0.34
C TYR A 60 -18.59 14.25 -0.32
N ASN A 61 -18.68 14.80 0.90
CA ASN A 61 -18.79 16.23 1.11
C ASN A 61 -17.46 16.89 0.74
N SER A 62 -17.42 17.53 -0.42
CA SER A 62 -16.36 18.44 -0.87
C SER A 62 -16.16 19.65 0.06
N SER A 63 -17.01 19.80 1.08
CA SER A 63 -16.97 20.84 2.12
C SER A 63 -15.97 20.58 3.25
N LEU A 64 -15.25 19.44 3.24
CA LEU A 64 -14.21 19.19 4.24
C LEU A 64 -13.00 20.11 3.97
N PRO A 65 -12.63 21.00 4.92
CA PRO A 65 -11.74 22.14 4.67
C PRO A 65 -10.24 21.78 4.51
N PHE A 66 -9.90 20.48 4.52
CA PHE A 66 -8.53 19.99 4.57
C PHE A 66 -8.08 19.25 3.31
N LEU A 67 -8.72 19.46 2.17
CA LEU A 67 -8.17 19.05 0.88
C LEU A 67 -7.52 20.25 0.21
N PRO A 68 -6.22 20.51 0.49
CA PRO A 68 -5.50 21.55 -0.20
C PRO A 68 -5.51 21.26 -1.70
N SER A 69 -5.65 22.32 -2.49
CA SER A 69 -5.76 22.30 -3.95
C SER A 69 -4.68 21.47 -4.67
N TYR A 70 -3.53 21.21 -4.02
CA TYR A 70 -2.50 20.32 -4.53
C TYR A 70 -2.94 18.85 -4.61
N VAL A 71 -3.82 18.36 -3.73
CA VAL A 71 -4.28 16.95 -3.75
C VAL A 71 -5.07 16.67 -5.03
N ASN A 72 -5.82 17.65 -5.53
CA ASN A 72 -6.52 17.56 -6.82
C ASN A 72 -5.60 17.68 -8.04
N SER A 73 -4.36 18.17 -7.87
CA SER A 73 -3.36 18.26 -8.95
C SER A 73 -2.48 17.01 -9.08
N ILE A 74 -2.47 16.15 -8.05
CA ILE A 74 -1.70 14.91 -8.06
C ILE A 74 -2.60 13.81 -8.62
N SER A 75 -2.41 13.45 -9.89
CA SER A 75 -3.04 12.24 -10.42
C SER A 75 -2.46 11.02 -9.70
N LEU A 76 -3.25 10.44 -8.80
CA LEU A 76 -2.94 9.19 -8.10
C LEU A 76 -3.32 7.95 -8.94
N GLU A 77 -3.97 8.16 -10.10
CA GLU A 77 -4.16 7.13 -11.11
C GLU A 77 -2.78 6.55 -11.50
N ASP A 78 -2.74 5.23 -11.69
CA ASP A 78 -1.53 4.45 -12.02
C ASP A 78 -0.40 4.43 -10.96
N THR A 79 -0.68 4.80 -9.71
CA THR A 79 0.30 4.65 -8.60
C THR A 79 0.70 3.19 -8.38
N PHE A 80 -0.25 2.29 -8.53
CA PHE A 80 -0.03 0.86 -8.48
C PHE A 80 -0.90 0.14 -9.51
N HIS A 81 -0.47 -1.04 -9.93
CA HIS A 81 -1.27 -1.92 -10.77
C HIS A 81 -1.37 -3.32 -10.18
N TYR A 82 -2.50 -3.97 -10.43
CA TYR A 82 -2.73 -5.36 -10.03
C TYR A 82 -1.93 -6.30 -10.94
N VAL A 83 -1.25 -7.28 -10.33
CA VAL A 83 -0.35 -8.22 -11.03
C VAL A 83 -0.84 -9.68 -10.95
N GLY A 84 -1.69 -10.02 -9.98
CA GLY A 84 -2.22 -11.37 -9.83
C GLY A 84 -2.52 -11.74 -8.38
N LYS A 85 -2.47 -13.04 -8.07
CA LYS A 85 -2.62 -13.55 -6.70
C LYS A 85 -1.51 -14.55 -6.38
N LYS A 86 -1.17 -14.68 -5.10
CA LYS A 86 -0.20 -15.66 -4.61
C LYS A 86 -0.47 -16.01 -3.16
N VAL A 87 -0.24 -17.27 -2.78
CA VAL A 87 -0.21 -17.67 -1.37
C VAL A 87 1.06 -17.14 -0.71
N VAL A 88 0.90 -16.32 0.32
CA VAL A 88 2.00 -15.67 1.06
C VAL A 88 1.79 -15.76 2.57
N TRP A 89 2.88 -15.67 3.32
CA TRP A 89 2.87 -15.52 4.78
C TRP A 89 2.54 -14.08 5.15
N CYS A 90 1.41 -13.88 5.82
CA CYS A 90 0.87 -12.58 6.21
C CYS A 90 1.40 -12.13 7.59
N SER A 91 1.10 -10.88 7.96
CA SER A 91 1.53 -10.24 9.22
C SER A 91 1.00 -10.95 10.47
N ASP A 92 -0.16 -11.62 10.38
CA ASP A 92 -0.78 -12.40 11.46
C ASP A 92 -0.28 -13.85 11.55
N ASN A 93 0.83 -14.16 10.88
CA ASN A 93 1.45 -15.48 10.83
C ASN A 93 0.58 -16.58 10.20
N LYS A 94 -0.29 -16.21 9.25
CA LYS A 94 -1.08 -17.18 8.47
C LYS A 94 -0.72 -17.14 6.99
N PHE A 95 -0.77 -18.29 6.34
CA PHE A 95 -0.71 -18.39 4.88
C PHE A 95 -2.09 -18.08 4.27
N ARG A 96 -2.15 -17.11 3.35
CA ARG A 96 -3.38 -16.76 2.62
C ARG A 96 -3.07 -16.44 1.17
N GLU A 97 -4.03 -16.69 0.29
CA GLU A 97 -3.96 -16.17 -1.08
C GLU A 97 -4.22 -14.66 -1.05
N CYS A 98 -3.17 -13.87 -1.31
CA CYS A 98 -3.23 -12.42 -1.33
C CYS A 98 -3.19 -11.88 -2.76
N LYS A 99 -3.90 -10.77 -2.99
CA LYS A 99 -3.77 -9.97 -4.23
C LYS A 99 -2.37 -9.37 -4.26
N ALA A 100 -1.71 -9.46 -5.40
CA ALA A 100 -0.39 -8.88 -5.63
C ALA A 100 -0.54 -7.59 -6.44
N VAL A 101 0.08 -6.52 -5.97
CA VAL A 101 0.13 -5.22 -6.63
C VAL A 101 1.58 -4.78 -6.79
N LYS A 102 1.89 -4.09 -7.88
CA LYS A 102 3.19 -3.46 -8.08
C LYS A 102 3.04 -1.96 -7.83
N LEU A 103 3.77 -1.48 -6.83
CA LEU A 103 3.70 -0.10 -6.35
C LEU A 103 4.98 0.64 -6.72
N ASN A 104 4.83 1.85 -7.25
CA ASN A 104 5.94 2.74 -7.54
C ASN A 104 6.10 3.75 -6.40
N PHE A 105 7.32 3.88 -5.88
CA PHE A 105 7.65 4.84 -4.82
C PHE A 105 9.11 5.30 -4.97
N GLU A 106 9.46 6.38 -4.28
CA GLU A 106 10.80 6.95 -4.20
C GLU A 106 11.32 6.83 -2.77
N TYR A 107 12.59 6.48 -2.62
CA TYR A 107 13.30 6.49 -1.34
C TYR A 107 14.65 7.16 -1.55
N GLU A 108 14.97 8.17 -0.73
CA GLU A 108 16.20 8.96 -0.84
C GLU A 108 16.48 9.47 -2.29
N GLY A 109 15.44 9.89 -3.01
CA GLY A 109 15.53 10.38 -4.39
C GLY A 109 15.69 9.28 -5.46
N HIS A 110 15.73 8.01 -5.07
CA HIS A 110 15.83 6.88 -6.00
C HIS A 110 14.45 6.27 -6.24
N PRO A 111 14.05 6.02 -7.50
CA PRO A 111 12.77 5.39 -7.81
C PRO A 111 12.85 3.86 -7.63
N TYR A 112 11.80 3.30 -7.04
CA TYR A 112 11.60 1.87 -6.81
C TYR A 112 10.26 1.43 -7.36
N SER A 113 10.21 0.18 -7.83
CA SER A 113 8.99 -0.48 -8.29
C SER A 113 8.96 -1.89 -7.76
N GLU A 114 8.21 -2.11 -6.69
CA GLU A 114 8.24 -3.35 -5.92
C GLU A 114 6.88 -4.03 -5.83
N LEU A 115 6.93 -5.35 -5.67
CA LEU A 115 5.74 -6.16 -5.50
C LEU A 115 5.31 -6.14 -4.03
N PHE A 116 4.04 -5.85 -3.80
CA PHE A 116 3.37 -5.90 -2.51
C PHE A 116 2.20 -6.87 -2.54
N PHE A 117 1.95 -7.54 -1.41
CA PHE A 117 0.79 -8.37 -1.22
C PHE A 117 -0.20 -7.68 -0.29
N VAL A 118 -1.46 -7.61 -0.72
CA VAL A 118 -2.53 -6.99 0.06
C VAL A 118 -2.86 -7.89 1.23
N ASP A 119 -2.57 -7.40 2.44
CA ASP A 119 -2.79 -8.13 3.69
C ASP A 119 -3.78 -7.36 4.56
N LYS A 120 -4.92 -7.99 4.81
CA LYS A 120 -6.01 -7.43 5.64
C LYS A 120 -5.66 -7.39 7.12
N SER A 121 -4.64 -8.13 7.55
CA SER A 121 -4.19 -8.15 8.95
C SER A 121 -3.10 -7.12 9.24
N VAL A 122 -2.67 -6.35 8.24
CA VAL A 122 -1.84 -5.15 8.46
C VAL A 122 -2.77 -4.06 8.99
N GLU A 123 -2.46 -3.51 10.16
CA GLU A 123 -3.21 -2.41 10.78
C GLU A 123 -3.30 -1.20 9.81
N GLU A 124 -4.28 -0.34 10.08
CA GLU A 124 -4.70 0.70 9.15
C GLU A 124 -3.53 1.66 8.83
N ASP A 125 -3.41 1.98 7.54
CA ASP A 125 -2.57 3.05 6.96
C ASP A 125 -1.06 2.83 6.81
N TYR A 126 -0.53 1.61 7.00
CA TYR A 126 0.89 1.36 6.70
C TYR A 126 1.15 0.17 5.76
N ALA A 127 2.36 0.15 5.22
CA ALA A 127 2.92 -0.97 4.47
C ALA A 127 4.19 -1.48 5.15
N ILE A 128 4.50 -2.75 4.94
CA ILE A 128 5.67 -3.43 5.48
C ILE A 128 6.60 -3.79 4.32
N LEU A 129 7.85 -3.36 4.41
CA LEU A 129 8.94 -3.81 3.55
C LEU A 129 9.59 -5.04 4.18
N GLY A 130 9.52 -6.15 3.44
CA GLY A 130 10.07 -7.44 3.83
C GLY A 130 11.53 -7.60 3.42
N SER A 131 12.09 -8.77 3.73
CA SER A 131 13.48 -9.13 3.42
C SER A 131 13.78 -9.17 1.92
N THR A 132 12.79 -9.39 1.06
CA THR A 132 12.97 -9.34 -0.41
C THR A 132 13.33 -7.94 -0.94
N PHE A 133 12.84 -6.88 -0.30
CA PHE A 133 13.30 -5.53 -0.58
C PHE A 133 14.70 -5.30 0.01
N TRP A 134 14.90 -5.71 1.26
CA TRP A 134 16.18 -5.57 1.96
C TRP A 134 17.36 -6.19 1.21
N SER A 135 17.18 -7.38 0.62
CA SER A 135 18.25 -8.05 -0.12
C SER A 135 18.73 -7.28 -1.35
N LYS A 136 17.92 -6.35 -1.87
CA LYS A 136 18.24 -5.54 -3.05
C LYS A 136 18.78 -4.16 -2.70
N CYS A 137 18.47 -3.64 -1.51
CA CYS A 137 18.81 -2.27 -1.14
C CYS A 137 20.14 -2.26 -0.38
N ASP A 138 21.24 -2.05 -1.11
CA ASP A 138 22.58 -1.92 -0.52
C ASP A 138 22.72 -0.67 0.38
N ILE A 139 21.85 0.32 0.21
CA ILE A 139 21.82 1.58 0.95
C ILE A 139 21.44 1.39 2.42
N LEU A 140 20.76 0.29 2.75
CA LEU A 140 20.32 0.01 4.12
C LEU A 140 21.22 -0.98 4.87
N LYS A 141 22.26 -1.52 4.22
CA LYS A 141 23.17 -2.52 4.82
C LYS A 141 24.07 -1.93 5.90
#